data_AF-A0A8F7U9U5-F1
#
_entry.id   AF-A0A8F7U9U5-F1
#
_cell.length_a   1.000
_cell.length_b   1.000
_cell.length_c   1.000
_cell.angle_alpha   90.00
_cell.angle_beta   90.00
_cell.angle_gamma   90.00
#
_symmetry.space_group_name_H-M   'P 1'
#
loop_
_entity.id
_entity.type
_entity.pdbx_description
1 polymer ?
#
loop_
_entity_poly.entity_id
_entity_poly.type
_entity_poly.pdbx_seq_one_letter_code
_entity_poly.pdbx_strand_id
1 'polypeptide(L)'
;MADIPLSGKPRTQVLRWQRQNWVVGLRWEEKQKSVRRPPAQRRGVLNIVLTVKQGKSRLTALGQIEVGWRHQKLYSLAALFSQQCTPNGYGVYQLDDGRQVFLATVKGMPSPMADVIGTPDQIIRARELFLSFNPAPEDGWTIPSSPEFPLSWDTLVRQVSSAQLRFARVAGVSNPLRAYGAGMLSVTALVGGAVWWSRLPEPPVVPVVQELPAPVQDVFKKTPEPVYLPHPWADMPVARHFLNRCQRWRAAVPVSLDRWRLERIRCSAEGLETVYQRQPGGTAARFAERVKQVFKRTPVFNLVSGGNEGVVFIPWAKFTLQDETAPDAGTQLMQAVSWFQSRQVSFSLSEVKTPPAMPGDGIGNDAPQPIQDWHEYTFSITDKHMPEWILQGLDMQGVRLSSVGYTLSPQGQFTYQIEGHLYAYAKK
;
A
#
# COMPACT_ATOMS: atom_id res chain seq x y z
N MET A 1 -11.61 8.26 3.62
CA MET A 1 -11.26 8.92 4.91
C MET A 1 -11.73 10.35 4.83
N ALA A 2 -12.55 10.79 5.78
CA ALA A 2 -13.31 12.04 5.75
C ALA A 2 -12.44 13.27 5.40
N ASP A 3 -12.50 13.68 4.14
CA ASP A 3 -12.30 15.08 3.75
C ASP A 3 -13.61 15.79 4.02
N ILE A 4 -13.80 16.22 5.26
CA ILE A 4 -14.71 17.32 5.56
C ILE A 4 -13.82 18.51 5.96
N PRO A 5 -13.35 19.32 5.00
CA PRO A 5 -12.78 20.62 5.31
C PRO A 5 -13.94 21.58 5.55
N LEU A 6 -14.53 21.55 6.75
CA LEU A 6 -15.41 22.62 7.18
C LEU A 6 -14.54 23.73 7.78
N SER A 7 -14.43 24.82 7.03
CA SER A 7 -13.74 26.07 7.40
C SER A 7 -12.22 26.02 7.26
N GLY A 8 -11.64 27.02 6.59
CA GLY A 8 -10.20 27.23 6.42
C GLY A 8 -9.40 27.52 7.71
N LYS A 9 -9.81 26.96 8.85
CA LYS A 9 -9.09 26.98 10.12
C LYS A 9 -8.19 25.75 10.25
N PRO A 10 -7.03 25.86 10.91
CA PRO A 10 -6.14 24.72 11.12
C PRO A 10 -6.87 23.64 11.95
N ARG A 11 -6.79 22.39 11.46
CA ARG A 11 -7.34 21.18 12.11
C ARG A 11 -6.71 20.92 13.49
N THR A 12 -5.50 21.40 13.70
CA THR A 12 -4.73 21.22 14.93
C THR A 12 -4.80 22.49 15.79
N GLN A 13 -5.05 22.33 17.09
CA GLN A 13 -5.17 23.43 18.04
C GLN A 13 -4.25 23.21 19.24
N VAL A 14 -3.68 24.31 19.75
CA VAL A 14 -2.89 24.32 20.99
C VAL A 14 -3.79 24.78 22.14
N LEU A 15 -3.91 23.97 23.17
CA LEU A 15 -4.59 24.25 24.43
C LEU A 15 -3.54 24.57 25.49
N ARG A 16 -3.87 25.47 26.43
CA ARG A 16 -2.93 25.87 27.48
C ARG A 16 -3.49 25.51 28.84
N TRP A 17 -2.74 24.70 29.58
CA TRP A 17 -3.02 24.40 30.98
C TRP A 17 -1.81 24.77 31.82
N GLN A 18 -1.95 25.80 32.66
CA GLN A 18 -0.84 26.36 33.45
C GLN A 18 0.39 26.71 32.58
N ARG A 19 1.52 26.02 32.79
CA ARG A 19 2.78 26.17 32.03
C ARG A 19 2.94 25.13 30.90
N GLN A 20 1.94 24.27 30.69
CA GLN A 20 1.97 23.21 29.70
C GLN A 20 1.12 23.57 28.48
N ASN A 21 1.61 23.19 27.30
CA ASN A 21 0.91 23.41 26.03
C ASN A 21 0.55 22.05 25.43
N TRP A 22 -0.74 21.80 25.30
CA TRP A 22 -1.33 20.56 24.83
C TRP A 22 -1.81 20.73 23.40
N VAL A 23 -1.74 19.67 22.61
CA VAL A 23 -2.10 19.68 21.20
C VAL A 23 -3.17 18.62 20.96
N VAL A 24 -4.22 19.06 20.30
CA VAL A 24 -5.38 18.25 19.86
C VAL A 24 -5.57 18.42 18.36
N GLY A 25 -6.26 17.48 17.73
CA GLY A 25 -6.50 17.51 16.29
C GLY A 25 -5.29 17.07 15.48
N LEU A 26 -4.45 16.17 16.04
CA LEU A 26 -3.33 15.61 15.30
C LEU A 26 -3.82 14.52 14.34
N ARG A 27 -3.16 14.42 13.20
CA ARG A 27 -3.40 13.36 12.23
C ARG A 27 -2.52 12.17 12.54
N TRP A 28 -3.13 11.11 13.02
CA TRP A 28 -2.45 9.87 13.37
C TRP A 28 -2.38 8.93 12.17
N GLU A 29 -1.17 8.49 11.81
CA GLU A 29 -0.93 7.57 10.71
C GLU A 29 -0.02 6.42 11.17
N GLU A 30 -0.35 5.19 10.79
CA GLU A 30 0.59 4.09 10.96
C GLU A 30 1.73 4.25 9.96
N LYS A 31 2.98 4.22 10.44
CA LYS A 31 4.12 4.52 9.58
C LYS A 31 4.41 3.33 8.65
N GLN A 32 3.73 3.30 7.51
CA GLN A 32 4.16 2.57 6.32
C GLN A 32 5.47 3.21 5.78
N LYS A 33 6.30 2.43 5.09
CA LYS A 33 7.66 2.79 4.63
C LYS A 33 7.76 3.99 3.65
N SER A 34 6.73 4.81 3.46
CA SER A 34 6.82 6.03 2.66
C SER A 34 7.22 7.23 3.53
N VAL A 35 8.37 7.83 3.21
CA VAL A 35 8.74 9.15 3.70
C VAL A 35 7.81 10.15 3.04
N ARG A 36 6.67 10.46 3.66
CA ARG A 36 5.93 11.67 3.28
C ARG A 36 6.84 12.86 3.54
N ARG A 37 7.09 13.64 2.49
CA ARG A 37 7.70 14.97 2.61
C ARG A 37 6.89 15.75 3.66
N PRO A 38 7.54 16.45 4.61
CA PRO A 38 6.82 17.32 5.52
C PRO A 38 5.94 18.28 4.69
N PRO A 39 4.69 18.54 5.11
CA PRO A 39 3.78 19.36 4.32
C PRO A 39 4.43 20.71 4.00
N ALA A 40 4.20 21.19 2.77
CA ALA A 40 4.80 22.40 2.23
C ALA A 40 4.75 23.53 3.27
N GLN A 41 5.92 24.05 3.63
CA GLN A 41 6.05 25.02 4.70
C GLN A 41 5.39 26.33 4.29
N ARG A 42 4.19 26.60 4.81
CA ARG A 42 3.53 27.90 4.67
C ARG A 42 4.22 28.91 5.59
N ARG A 43 4.45 30.14 5.13
CA ARG A 43 4.93 31.24 5.99
C ARG A 43 3.99 31.38 7.19
N GLY A 44 4.56 31.42 8.40
CA GLY A 44 3.79 31.52 9.65
C GLY A 44 3.35 30.19 10.28
N VAL A 45 3.58 29.03 9.64
CA VAL A 45 3.19 27.71 10.15
C VAL A 45 4.40 26.84 10.53
N LEU A 46 4.29 26.11 11.64
CA LEU A 46 5.23 25.12 12.15
C LEU A 46 4.61 23.71 12.04
N ASN A 47 5.32 22.81 11.35
CA ASN A 47 4.98 21.40 11.31
C ASN A 47 5.46 20.71 12.58
N ILE A 48 4.58 19.94 13.21
CA ILE A 48 4.88 19.19 14.42
C ILE A 48 4.65 17.70 14.19
N VAL A 49 5.47 16.88 14.85
CA VAL A 49 5.46 15.42 14.72
C VAL A 49 5.64 14.75 16.08
N LEU A 50 4.92 13.66 16.30
CA LEU A 50 5.12 12.74 17.41
C LEU A 50 5.14 11.32 16.85
N THR A 51 6.00 10.46 17.39
CA THR A 51 5.98 9.02 17.06
C THR A 51 5.81 8.22 18.33
N VAL A 52 4.74 7.45 18.40
CA VAL A 52 4.42 6.55 19.50
C VAL A 52 4.71 5.11 19.06
N LYS A 53 5.27 4.30 19.96
CA LYS A 53 5.59 2.89 19.73
C LYS A 53 5.05 2.04 20.87
N GLN A 54 4.43 0.91 20.54
CA GLN A 54 4.04 -0.12 21.49
C GLN A 54 4.17 -1.50 20.83
N GLY A 55 5.00 -2.37 21.39
CA GLY A 55 5.37 -3.64 20.76
C GLY A 55 5.96 -3.42 19.35
N LYS A 56 5.38 -4.11 18.35
CA LYS A 56 5.76 -3.98 16.93
C LYS A 56 5.04 -2.83 16.21
N SER A 57 4.03 -2.21 16.82
CA SER A 57 3.20 -1.17 16.21
C SER A 57 3.80 0.22 16.42
N ARG A 58 3.70 1.08 15.39
CA ARG A 58 4.23 2.44 15.41
C ARG A 58 3.30 3.43 14.71
N LEU A 59 2.83 4.41 15.47
CA LEU A 59 1.99 5.50 14.95
C LEU A 59 2.77 6.81 14.94
N THR A 60 2.54 7.61 13.91
CA THR A 60 3.08 8.96 13.77
C THR A 60 1.93 9.95 13.76
N ALA A 61 1.95 10.91 14.67
CA ALA A 61 1.03 12.04 14.71
C ALA A 61 1.65 13.22 13.94
N LEU A 62 0.88 13.85 13.07
CA LEU A 62 1.27 15.03 12.28
C LEU A 62 0.31 16.18 12.57
N GLY A 63 0.84 17.39 12.74
CA GLY A 63 0.03 18.59 12.96
C GLY A 63 0.69 19.85 12.42
N GLN A 64 -0.12 20.91 12.32
CA GLN A 64 0.33 22.23 11.91
C GLN A 64 -0.16 23.29 12.90
N ILE A 65 0.77 24.07 13.46
CA ILE A 65 0.48 25.12 14.43
C ILE A 65 1.18 26.42 14.05
N GLU A 66 0.88 27.52 14.74
CA GLU A 66 1.55 28.80 14.51
C GLU A 66 3.04 28.75 14.90
N VAL A 67 3.89 29.48 14.16
CA VAL A 67 5.35 29.52 14.40
C VAL A 67 5.72 30.05 15.79
N GLY A 68 4.86 30.84 16.44
CA GLY A 68 5.08 31.36 17.80
C GLY A 68 5.32 30.27 18.85
N TRP A 69 4.88 29.03 18.58
CA TRP A 69 5.04 27.89 19.47
C TRP A 69 6.38 27.14 19.33
N ARG A 70 7.28 27.57 18.43
CA ARG A 70 8.53 26.86 18.10
C ARG A 70 9.43 26.55 19.30
N HIS A 71 9.51 27.46 20.26
CA HIS A 71 10.38 27.31 21.43
C HIS A 71 9.65 26.74 22.65
N GLN A 72 8.37 26.42 22.51
CA GLN A 72 7.52 25.97 23.61
C GLN A 72 7.50 24.45 23.74
N LYS A 73 7.28 23.98 24.95
CA LYS A 73 7.07 22.56 25.21
C LYS A 73 5.62 22.17 24.87
N LEU A 74 5.46 21.47 23.74
CA LEU A 74 4.20 20.89 23.26
C LEU A 74 4.02 19.40 23.62
N TYR A 75 2.79 19.00 23.94
CA TYR A 75 2.42 17.63 24.32
C TYR A 75 1.12 17.21 23.62
N SER A 76 0.99 15.95 23.21
CA SER A 76 -0.22 15.43 22.55
C SER A 76 -1.24 14.95 23.58
N LEU A 77 -2.48 15.44 23.50
CA LEU A 77 -3.55 15.01 24.39
C LEU A 77 -4.00 13.57 24.10
N ALA A 78 -4.05 13.17 22.82
CA ALA A 78 -4.39 11.80 22.42
C ALA A 78 -3.34 10.77 22.89
N ALA A 79 -2.05 11.12 22.87
CA ALA A 79 -0.99 10.26 23.41
C ALA A 79 -1.06 10.13 24.93
N LEU A 80 -1.46 11.20 25.64
CA LEU A 80 -1.70 11.12 27.08
C LEU A 80 -2.90 10.19 27.38
N PHE A 81 -4.00 10.40 26.67
CA PHE A 81 -5.23 9.61 26.82
C PHE A 81 -4.97 8.11 26.61
N SER A 82 -4.13 7.73 25.65
CA SER A 82 -3.83 6.31 25.40
C SER A 82 -3.09 5.64 26.56
N GLN A 83 -2.32 6.39 27.36
CA GLN A 83 -1.69 5.86 28.57
C GLN A 83 -2.65 5.79 29.77
N GLN A 84 -3.62 6.69 29.84
CA GLN A 84 -4.59 6.74 30.94
C GLN A 84 -5.76 5.75 30.75
N CYS A 85 -6.12 5.44 29.50
CA CYS A 85 -7.27 4.60 29.16
C CYS A 85 -6.88 3.31 28.41
N THR A 86 -5.78 2.67 28.82
CA THR A 86 -5.26 1.43 28.22
C THR A 86 -6.01 0.18 28.72
N PRO A 87 -6.17 -0.89 27.92
CA PRO A 87 -5.74 -1.03 26.53
C PRO A 87 -6.75 -0.49 25.51
N ASN A 88 -8.04 -0.48 25.83
CA ASN A 88 -9.10 -0.08 24.90
C ASN A 88 -10.08 0.87 25.57
N GLY A 89 -10.24 2.06 25.02
CA GLY A 89 -11.14 3.06 25.58
C GLY A 89 -11.36 4.23 24.65
N TYR A 90 -12.44 4.96 24.88
CA TYR A 90 -12.71 6.20 24.17
C TYR A 90 -13.40 7.20 25.10
N GLY A 91 -13.30 8.48 24.75
CA GLY A 91 -13.97 9.52 25.51
C GLY A 91 -14.14 10.80 24.72
N VAL A 92 -15.14 11.59 25.11
CA VAL A 92 -15.39 12.93 24.56
C VAL A 92 -15.12 13.98 25.62
N TYR A 93 -14.34 14.99 25.28
CA TYR A 93 -13.96 16.06 26.20
C TYR A 93 -14.33 17.43 25.66
N GLN A 94 -14.87 18.27 26.52
CA GLN A 94 -15.23 19.65 26.20
C GLN A 94 -13.96 20.51 26.15
N LEU A 95 -13.84 21.36 25.13
CA LEU A 95 -12.78 22.35 24.94
C LEU A 95 -13.23 23.74 25.39
N ASP A 96 -12.26 24.62 25.66
CA ASP A 96 -12.48 25.99 26.16
C ASP A 96 -13.31 26.87 25.22
N ASP A 97 -13.31 26.55 23.92
CA ASP A 97 -14.02 27.32 22.88
C ASP A 97 -15.43 26.78 22.55
N GLY A 98 -15.96 25.89 23.39
CA GLY A 98 -17.29 25.30 23.22
C GLY A 98 -17.32 24.10 22.26
N ARG A 99 -16.22 23.77 21.57
CA ARG A 99 -16.11 22.54 20.78
C ARG A 99 -15.78 21.35 21.66
N GLN A 100 -15.88 20.16 21.09
CA GLN A 100 -15.54 18.90 21.75
C GLN A 100 -14.40 18.20 21.01
N VAL A 101 -13.63 17.39 21.74
CA VAL A 101 -12.62 16.50 21.18
C VAL A 101 -12.96 15.04 21.47
N PHE A 102 -12.92 14.21 20.43
CA PHE A 102 -13.06 12.76 20.55
C PHE A 102 -11.69 12.10 20.60
N LEU A 103 -11.42 11.35 21.66
CA LEU A 103 -10.18 10.61 21.88
C LEU A 103 -10.49 9.13 22.00
N ALA A 104 -9.65 8.28 21.42
CA ALA A 104 -9.79 6.83 21.52
C ALA A 104 -8.43 6.15 21.49
N THR A 105 -8.37 4.99 22.13
CA THR A 105 -7.19 4.13 22.21
C THR A 105 -7.61 2.69 21.97
N VAL A 106 -6.77 1.99 21.19
CA VAL A 106 -6.95 0.58 20.85
C VAL A 106 -5.60 -0.10 21.04
N LYS A 107 -5.58 -1.18 21.82
CA LYS A 107 -4.35 -1.91 22.19
C LYS A 107 -3.26 -0.99 22.79
N GLY A 108 -3.67 0.03 23.55
CA GLY A 108 -2.82 1.02 24.22
C GLY A 108 -2.28 2.14 23.34
N MET A 109 -2.65 2.15 22.06
CA MET A 109 -2.20 3.14 21.07
C MET A 109 -3.34 4.11 20.71
N PRO A 110 -3.04 5.41 20.48
CA PRO A 110 -4.03 6.35 19.96
C PRO A 110 -4.66 5.87 18.65
N SER A 111 -5.99 5.99 18.49
CA SER A 111 -6.67 5.58 17.26
C SER A 111 -6.47 6.59 16.12
N PRO A 112 -6.13 6.15 14.89
CA PRO A 112 -6.13 7.00 13.69
C PRO A 112 -7.45 7.70 13.37
N MET A 113 -8.56 7.17 13.89
CA MET A 113 -9.91 7.68 13.68
C MET A 113 -10.38 8.64 14.78
N ALA A 114 -9.55 8.84 15.81
CA ALA A 114 -9.80 9.74 16.92
C ALA A 114 -8.88 10.97 16.84
N ASP A 115 -8.80 11.72 17.94
CA ASP A 115 -8.16 13.05 17.98
C ASP A 115 -8.85 14.03 17.01
N VAL A 116 -10.18 14.02 17.06
CA VAL A 116 -11.07 14.83 16.19
C VAL A 116 -11.70 15.94 17.02
N ILE A 117 -11.61 17.18 16.54
CA ILE A 117 -12.24 18.35 17.17
C ILE A 117 -13.46 18.76 16.34
N GLY A 118 -14.59 19.01 16.97
CA GLY A 118 -15.81 19.38 16.26
C GLY A 118 -16.94 19.85 17.16
N THR A 119 -18.10 20.09 16.54
CA THR A 119 -19.37 20.29 17.24
C THR A 119 -19.87 18.96 17.83
N PRO A 120 -20.81 18.97 18.80
CA PRO A 120 -21.35 17.74 19.38
C PRO A 120 -21.84 16.73 18.33
N ASP A 121 -22.57 17.18 17.31
CA ASP A 121 -23.05 16.32 16.22
C ASP A 121 -21.91 15.68 15.42
N GLN A 122 -20.83 16.44 15.17
CA GLN A 122 -19.66 15.93 14.45
C GLN A 122 -18.92 14.88 15.30
N ILE A 123 -18.91 15.07 16.61
CA ILE A 123 -18.28 14.15 17.56
C ILE A 123 -19.07 12.86 17.73
N ILE A 124 -20.40 12.93 17.74
CA ILE A 124 -21.27 11.75 17.72
C ILE A 124 -20.98 10.90 16.46
N ARG A 125 -20.91 11.53 15.28
CA ARG A 125 -20.57 10.85 14.02
C ARG A 125 -19.15 10.25 14.04
N ALA A 126 -18.17 10.98 14.59
CA ALA A 126 -16.80 10.49 14.73
C ALA A 126 -16.73 9.26 15.64
N ARG A 127 -17.48 9.26 16.75
CA ARG A 127 -17.63 8.11 17.65
C ARG A 127 -18.26 6.91 16.95
N GLU A 128 -19.38 7.11 16.26
CA GLU A 128 -20.08 6.04 15.53
C GLU A 128 -19.17 5.41 14.47
N LEU A 129 -18.45 6.24 13.71
CA LEU A 129 -17.47 5.78 12.73
C LEU A 129 -16.34 5.00 13.41
N PHE A 130 -15.84 5.44 14.57
CA PHE A 130 -14.84 4.67 15.31
C PHE A 130 -15.37 3.30 15.72
N LEU A 131 -16.58 3.22 16.28
CA LEU A 131 -17.19 1.97 16.73
C LEU A 131 -17.53 1.02 15.58
N SER A 132 -17.86 1.53 14.39
CA SER A 132 -18.16 0.68 13.23
C SER A 132 -16.93 -0.07 12.69
N PHE A 133 -15.72 0.47 12.91
CA PHE A 133 -14.46 -0.14 12.47
C PHE A 133 -13.73 -0.91 13.58
N ASN A 134 -14.11 -0.68 14.84
CA ASN A 134 -13.47 -1.31 16.00
C ASN A 134 -14.54 -2.10 16.77
N PRO A 135 -14.68 -3.43 16.54
CA PRO A 135 -15.63 -4.23 17.30
C PRO A 135 -15.32 -4.14 18.80
N ALA A 136 -16.34 -4.31 19.64
CA ALA A 136 -16.17 -4.24 21.07
C ALA A 136 -15.15 -5.30 21.54
N PRO A 137 -14.13 -4.91 22.31
CA PRO A 137 -13.19 -5.86 22.89
C PRO A 137 -13.89 -6.76 23.91
N GLU A 138 -13.31 -7.92 24.22
CA GLU A 138 -13.89 -8.93 25.13
C GLU A 138 -14.25 -8.33 26.51
N ASP A 139 -13.39 -7.45 27.05
CA ASP A 139 -13.59 -6.77 28.33
C ASP A 139 -14.46 -5.50 28.23
N GLY A 140 -14.97 -5.17 27.05
CA GLY A 140 -15.72 -3.94 26.78
C GLY A 140 -14.86 -2.68 26.71
N TRP A 141 -15.50 -1.56 26.36
CA TRP A 141 -14.83 -0.26 26.23
C TRP A 141 -14.71 0.44 27.58
N THR A 142 -13.53 0.96 27.89
CA THR A 142 -13.39 1.95 28.97
C THR A 142 -13.88 3.31 28.48
N ILE A 143 -14.95 3.83 29.08
CA ILE A 143 -15.58 5.10 28.67
C ILE A 143 -15.59 6.08 29.86
N PRO A 144 -14.49 6.84 30.08
CA PRO A 144 -14.42 7.80 31.18
C PRO A 144 -15.33 9.02 30.99
N SER A 145 -15.71 9.33 29.75
CA SER A 145 -16.50 10.51 29.39
C SER A 145 -17.31 10.24 28.11
N SER A 146 -18.61 10.47 28.15
CA SER A 146 -19.51 10.20 27.02
C SER A 146 -19.88 11.49 26.27
N PRO A 147 -20.34 11.41 25.00
CA PRO A 147 -20.80 12.60 24.27
C PRO A 147 -22.00 13.29 24.91
N GLU A 148 -22.85 12.54 25.61
CA GLU A 148 -24.04 13.05 26.29
C GLU A 148 -23.66 13.85 27.56
N PHE A 149 -22.55 13.47 28.21
CA PHE A 149 -22.01 14.14 29.39
C PHE A 149 -20.49 14.33 29.28
N PRO A 150 -20.03 15.27 28.43
CA PRO A 150 -18.61 15.46 28.17
C PRO A 150 -17.91 16.13 29.35
N LEU A 151 -16.87 15.48 29.89
CA LEU A 151 -15.97 16.06 30.89
C LEU A 151 -15.10 17.17 30.28
N SER A 152 -14.62 18.09 31.10
CA SER A 152 -13.60 19.07 30.66
C SER A 152 -12.29 18.37 30.30
N TRP A 153 -11.64 18.80 29.21
CA TRP A 153 -10.33 18.26 28.80
C TRP A 153 -9.26 18.45 29.89
N ASP A 154 -9.43 19.44 30.77
CA ASP A 154 -8.51 19.69 31.88
C ASP A 154 -8.37 18.47 32.80
N THR A 155 -9.40 17.63 32.90
CA THR A 155 -9.44 16.45 33.78
C THR A 155 -8.33 15.46 33.43
N LEU A 156 -7.98 15.36 32.14
CA LEU A 156 -6.88 14.52 31.64
C LEU A 156 -5.51 15.04 32.08
N VAL A 157 -5.34 16.37 32.16
CA VAL A 157 -4.03 17.02 32.34
C VAL A 157 -3.76 17.49 33.76
N ARG A 158 -4.72 17.35 34.69
CA ARG A 158 -4.58 17.72 36.10
C ARG A 158 -3.49 16.94 36.83
N GLN A 159 -3.37 15.64 36.56
CA GLN A 159 -2.43 14.74 37.24
C GLN A 159 -1.61 13.95 36.20
N VAL A 160 -0.59 14.59 35.65
CA VAL A 160 0.30 13.98 34.64
C VAL A 160 1.69 13.78 35.23
N SER A 161 2.15 12.54 35.21
CA SER A 161 3.50 12.17 35.62
C SER A 161 4.56 12.64 34.60
N SER A 162 5.81 12.76 35.05
CA SER A 162 6.95 13.06 34.17
C SER A 162 7.16 12.00 33.08
N ALA A 163 6.75 10.75 33.32
CA ALA A 163 6.81 9.69 32.32
C ALA A 163 5.78 9.90 31.19
N GLN A 164 4.54 10.20 31.56
CA GLN A 164 3.46 10.55 30.62
C GLN A 164 3.79 11.80 29.80
N LEU A 165 4.37 12.84 30.42
CA LEU A 165 4.83 14.03 29.70
C LEU A 165 5.92 13.72 28.68
N ARG A 166 6.88 12.82 29.00
CA ARG A 166 7.91 12.41 28.04
C ARG A 166 7.31 11.63 26.87
N PHE A 167 6.34 10.75 27.14
CA PHE A 167 5.66 9.97 26.11
C PHE A 167 4.84 10.84 25.16
N ALA A 168 4.11 11.82 25.70
CA ALA A 168 3.28 12.73 24.92
C ALA A 168 4.06 13.85 24.20
N ARG A 169 5.39 13.90 24.34
CA ARG A 169 6.23 15.03 23.89
C ARG A 169 6.24 15.16 22.36
N VAL A 170 5.78 16.30 21.85
CA VAL A 170 5.79 16.59 20.41
C VAL A 170 7.06 17.34 19.99
N ALA A 171 7.63 16.96 18.84
CA ALA A 171 8.79 17.61 18.24
C ALA A 171 8.40 18.54 17.08
N GLY A 172 9.04 19.71 17.01
CA GLY A 172 8.94 20.61 15.85
C GLY A 172 9.88 20.18 14.73
N VAL A 173 9.39 20.11 13.50
CA VAL A 173 10.22 19.80 12.32
C VAL A 173 10.84 21.10 11.81
N SER A 174 12.11 21.35 12.15
CA SER A 174 12.87 22.46 11.56
C SER A 174 13.47 22.05 10.21
N ASN A 175 13.47 22.99 9.26
CA ASN A 175 13.96 22.81 7.89
C ASN A 175 15.41 22.23 7.85
N PRO A 176 15.67 21.09 7.18
CA PRO A 176 16.98 20.45 7.13
C PRO A 176 18.07 21.28 6.43
N LEU A 177 17.70 22.36 5.71
CA LEU A 177 18.63 23.27 5.03
C LEU A 177 19.71 23.87 5.96
N ARG A 178 19.48 23.99 7.27
CA ARG A 178 20.51 24.47 8.22
C ARG A 178 21.55 23.40 8.59
N ALA A 179 21.21 22.12 8.53
CA ALA A 179 22.15 21.03 8.80
C ALA A 179 23.15 20.84 7.64
N TYR A 180 22.69 21.04 6.40
CA TYR A 180 23.56 21.00 5.22
C TYR A 180 24.60 22.13 5.19
N GLY A 181 24.28 23.31 5.73
CA GLY A 181 25.24 24.44 5.82
C GLY A 181 26.44 24.16 6.72
N ALA A 182 26.26 23.44 7.83
CA ALA A 182 27.35 23.06 8.74
C ALA A 182 28.23 21.94 8.14
N GLY A 183 27.62 21.00 7.42
CA GLY A 183 28.35 19.93 6.73
C GLY A 183 29.25 20.45 5.61
N MET A 184 28.77 21.43 4.83
CA MET A 184 29.54 21.99 3.71
C MET A 184 30.78 22.77 4.18
N LEU A 185 30.68 23.53 5.29
CA LEU A 185 31.83 24.21 5.91
C LEU A 185 32.91 23.22 6.39
N SER A 186 32.49 22.07 6.90
CA SER A 186 33.40 21.02 7.39
C SER A 186 34.16 20.37 6.23
N VAL A 187 33.49 20.10 5.11
CA VAL A 187 34.11 19.54 3.90
C VAL A 187 35.08 20.54 3.26
N THR A 188 34.74 21.82 3.20
CA THR A 188 35.67 22.85 2.70
C THR A 188 36.91 23.00 3.59
N ALA A 189 36.79 22.86 4.91
CA ALA A 189 37.93 22.87 5.82
C ALA A 189 38.83 21.65 5.63
N LEU A 190 38.25 20.47 5.43
CA LEU A 190 39.00 19.23 5.17
C LEU A 190 39.72 19.25 3.82
N VAL A 191 39.07 19.75 2.76
CA VAL A 191 39.70 19.89 1.43
C VAL A 191 40.80 20.95 1.46
N GLY A 192 40.57 22.07 2.16
CA GLY A 192 41.60 23.08 2.39
C GLY A 192 42.82 22.53 3.14
N GLY A 193 42.59 21.71 4.17
CA GLY A 193 43.65 21.03 4.92
C GLY A 193 44.44 20.03 4.08
N ALA A 194 43.77 19.25 3.22
CA ALA A 194 44.43 18.28 2.34
C ALA A 194 45.32 18.95 1.27
N VAL A 195 44.86 20.07 0.70
CA VAL A 195 45.64 20.86 -0.27
C VAL A 195 46.84 21.55 0.39
N TRP A 196 46.72 21.93 1.66
CA TRP A 196 47.87 22.46 2.41
C TRP A 196 48.88 21.34 2.73
N TRP A 197 48.39 20.17 3.15
CA TRP A 197 49.22 19.01 3.46
C TRP A 197 50.04 18.53 2.25
N SER A 198 49.45 18.53 1.05
CA SER A 198 50.14 18.14 -0.19
C SER A 198 51.20 19.13 -0.68
N ARG A 199 51.32 20.30 -0.04
CA ARG A 199 52.36 21.31 -0.32
C ARG A 199 53.46 21.37 0.75
N LEU A 200 53.42 20.50 1.76
CA LEU A 200 54.51 20.39 2.72
C LEU A 200 55.71 19.66 2.06
N PRO A 201 56.96 20.14 2.25
CA PRO A 201 58.13 19.45 1.73
C PRO A 201 58.23 18.03 2.31
N GLU A 202 58.53 17.05 1.46
CA GLU A 202 58.66 15.65 1.89
C GLU A 202 59.82 15.50 2.90
N PRO A 203 59.61 14.83 4.04
CA PRO A 203 60.69 14.48 4.96
C PRO A 203 61.58 13.39 4.35
N PRO A 204 62.89 13.35 4.71
CA PRO A 204 63.84 12.41 4.13
C PRO A 204 63.47 10.95 4.44
N VAL A 205 63.47 10.13 3.39
CA VAL A 205 63.14 8.70 3.43
C VAL A 205 64.24 7.91 4.14
N VAL A 206 63.88 7.20 5.21
CA VAL A 206 64.71 6.19 5.87
C VAL A 206 64.12 4.81 5.52
N PRO A 207 64.92 3.84 5.04
CA PRO A 207 64.40 2.52 4.72
C PRO A 207 64.26 1.69 6.00
N VAL A 208 63.05 1.24 6.31
CA VAL A 208 62.82 0.15 7.26
C VAL A 208 62.10 -0.97 6.52
N VAL A 209 62.73 -2.13 6.54
CA VAL A 209 62.29 -3.40 5.96
C VAL A 209 61.75 -4.30 7.08
N GLN A 210 60.87 -5.23 6.67
CA GLN A 210 60.32 -6.43 7.35
C GLN A 210 59.11 -6.19 8.25
N GLU A 211 57.91 -6.51 7.77
CA GLU A 211 57.28 -7.85 7.67
C GLU A 211 56.78 -8.36 9.03
N LEU A 212 55.45 -8.58 9.12
CA LEU A 212 54.76 -9.59 9.94
C LEU A 212 53.23 -9.47 9.68
N PRO A 213 52.43 -10.51 9.90
CA PRO A 213 51.70 -11.21 8.84
C PRO A 213 50.17 -11.06 8.92
N ALA A 214 49.48 -11.30 7.81
CA ALA A 214 48.06 -11.66 7.81
C ALA A 214 47.93 -13.11 8.33
N PRO A 215 47.17 -13.36 9.41
CA PRO A 215 45.83 -13.91 9.20
C PRO A 215 44.84 -13.63 10.34
N VAL A 216 43.84 -12.77 10.11
CA VAL A 216 42.51 -12.94 10.74
C VAL A 216 41.45 -12.52 9.73
N GLN A 217 41.42 -13.21 8.59
CA GLN A 217 40.21 -13.30 7.78
C GLN A 217 39.76 -14.76 7.81
N ASP A 218 39.21 -15.20 8.93
CA ASP A 218 38.45 -16.47 9.00
C ASP A 218 37.62 -16.58 10.29
N VAL A 219 36.87 -15.52 10.65
CA VAL A 219 35.71 -15.65 11.56
C VAL A 219 34.56 -14.74 11.13
N PHE A 220 34.27 -14.70 9.84
CA PHE A 220 32.89 -14.54 9.39
C PHE A 220 32.67 -15.67 8.41
N LYS A 221 32.31 -16.86 8.91
CA LYS A 221 31.53 -17.79 8.10
C LYS A 221 30.35 -16.97 7.60
N LYS A 222 30.42 -16.53 6.34
CA LYS A 222 29.33 -15.87 5.64
C LYS A 222 28.14 -16.81 5.83
N THR A 223 27.21 -16.43 6.70
CA THR A 223 26.00 -17.22 6.93
C THR A 223 25.45 -17.55 5.54
N PRO A 224 25.14 -18.82 5.23
CA PRO A 224 24.65 -19.19 3.92
C PRO A 224 23.53 -18.22 3.53
N GLU A 225 23.72 -17.54 2.42
CA GLU A 225 22.73 -16.56 1.96
C GLU A 225 21.41 -17.32 1.77
N PRO A 226 20.31 -16.88 2.41
CA PRO A 226 19.04 -17.59 2.30
C PRO A 226 18.67 -17.71 0.82
N VAL A 227 18.44 -18.94 0.36
CA VAL A 227 17.96 -19.20 -1.00
C VAL A 227 16.47 -18.88 -1.01
N TYR A 228 16.05 -17.93 -1.83
CA TYR A 228 14.63 -17.56 -1.98
C TYR A 228 14.03 -18.27 -3.19
N LEU A 229 12.75 -18.66 -3.08
CA LEU A 229 12.02 -19.16 -4.25
C LEU A 229 11.86 -18.03 -5.29
N PRO A 230 11.99 -18.33 -6.60
CA PRO A 230 11.76 -17.34 -7.63
C PRO A 230 10.34 -16.79 -7.54
N HIS A 231 10.19 -15.51 -7.84
CA HIS A 231 8.91 -14.83 -7.86
C HIS A 231 8.09 -15.24 -9.11
N PRO A 232 6.89 -15.82 -8.98
CA PRO A 232 6.11 -16.27 -10.14
C PRO A 232 5.73 -15.14 -11.10
N TRP A 233 5.54 -13.93 -10.58
CA TRP A 233 5.17 -12.76 -11.39
C TRP A 233 6.31 -12.26 -12.29
N ALA A 234 7.55 -12.68 -12.03
CA ALA A 234 8.69 -12.36 -12.86
C ALA A 234 8.56 -12.98 -14.26
N ASP A 235 7.90 -14.14 -14.38
CA ASP A 235 7.68 -14.83 -15.64
C ASP A 235 6.32 -14.49 -16.30
N MET A 236 5.56 -13.59 -15.69
CA MET A 236 4.25 -13.16 -16.18
C MET A 236 4.29 -11.77 -16.83
N PRO A 237 3.43 -11.52 -17.85
CA PRO A 237 3.29 -10.18 -18.42
C PRO A 237 2.88 -9.14 -17.39
N VAL A 238 3.52 -7.97 -17.43
CA VAL A 238 3.06 -6.81 -16.65
C VAL A 238 1.60 -6.50 -16.98
N ALA A 239 0.74 -6.44 -15.96
CA ALA A 239 -0.72 -6.37 -16.10
C ALA A 239 -1.19 -5.24 -17.05
N ARG A 240 -0.59 -4.05 -16.95
CA ARG A 240 -0.93 -2.92 -17.81
C ARG A 240 -0.59 -3.17 -19.28
N HIS A 241 0.55 -3.79 -19.57
CA HIS A 241 0.96 -4.12 -20.93
C HIS A 241 0.06 -5.22 -21.53
N PHE A 242 -0.28 -6.22 -20.72
CA PHE A 242 -1.24 -7.26 -21.07
C PHE A 242 -2.61 -6.67 -21.42
N LEU A 243 -3.19 -5.86 -20.51
CA LEU A 243 -4.50 -5.24 -20.68
C LEU A 243 -4.56 -4.38 -21.95
N ASN A 244 -3.57 -3.50 -22.15
CA ASN A 244 -3.51 -2.63 -23.33
C ASN A 244 -3.36 -3.41 -24.65
N ARG A 245 -2.69 -4.57 -24.63
CA ARG A 245 -2.58 -5.43 -25.82
C ARG A 245 -3.91 -6.14 -26.08
N CYS A 246 -4.51 -6.70 -25.03
CA CYS A 246 -5.82 -7.33 -25.11
C CYS A 246 -6.88 -6.37 -25.64
N GLN A 247 -6.96 -5.15 -25.11
CA GLN A 247 -7.88 -4.10 -25.57
C GLN A 247 -7.78 -3.84 -27.08
N ARG A 248 -6.56 -3.64 -27.59
CA ARG A 248 -6.31 -3.34 -29.01
C ARG A 248 -6.78 -4.47 -29.92
N TRP A 249 -6.47 -5.72 -29.54
CA TRP A 249 -6.89 -6.87 -30.33
C TRP A 249 -8.40 -7.11 -30.26
N ARG A 250 -9.02 -7.01 -29.08
CA ARG A 250 -10.46 -7.13 -28.92
C ARG A 250 -11.22 -6.13 -29.79
N ALA A 251 -10.74 -4.88 -29.87
CA ALA A 251 -11.34 -3.85 -30.73
C ALA A 251 -11.26 -4.17 -32.23
N ALA A 252 -10.31 -5.01 -32.66
CA ALA A 252 -10.12 -5.39 -34.06
C ALA A 252 -10.84 -6.69 -34.46
N VAL A 253 -11.41 -7.44 -33.50
CA VAL A 253 -12.09 -8.71 -33.78
C VAL A 253 -13.51 -8.45 -34.30
N PRO A 254 -13.86 -8.94 -35.52
CA PRO A 254 -15.20 -8.75 -36.05
C PRO A 254 -16.24 -9.56 -35.26
N VAL A 255 -17.38 -8.93 -34.96
CA VAL A 255 -18.51 -9.58 -34.27
C VAL A 255 -19.19 -10.67 -35.11
N SER A 256 -18.97 -10.67 -36.42
CA SER A 256 -19.46 -11.69 -37.34
C SER A 256 -18.48 -11.96 -38.48
N LEU A 257 -18.44 -13.21 -38.93
CA LEU A 257 -17.62 -13.67 -40.06
C LEU A 257 -18.40 -14.71 -40.85
N ASP A 258 -18.81 -14.37 -42.08
CA ASP A 258 -19.55 -15.27 -42.99
C ASP A 258 -20.68 -16.08 -42.32
N ARG A 259 -21.65 -15.40 -41.70
CA ARG A 259 -22.75 -16.05 -40.96
C ARG A 259 -22.30 -16.93 -39.79
N TRP A 260 -21.16 -16.60 -39.20
CA TRP A 260 -20.79 -17.01 -37.86
C TRP A 260 -20.77 -15.79 -36.95
N ARG A 261 -21.28 -15.93 -35.74
CA ARG A 261 -21.37 -14.85 -34.75
C ARG A 261 -20.32 -15.08 -33.68
N LEU A 262 -19.61 -14.03 -33.29
CA LEU A 262 -18.69 -14.09 -32.16
C LEU A 262 -19.48 -14.42 -30.88
N GLU A 263 -19.04 -15.43 -30.17
CA GLU A 263 -19.63 -15.84 -28.89
C GLU A 263 -18.77 -15.41 -27.72
N ARG A 264 -17.46 -15.66 -27.78
CA ARG A 264 -16.53 -15.29 -26.71
C ARG A 264 -15.15 -14.93 -27.23
N ILE A 265 -14.48 -14.08 -26.46
CA ILE A 265 -13.05 -13.78 -26.62
C ILE A 265 -12.37 -13.98 -25.28
N ARG A 266 -11.19 -14.62 -25.29
CA ARG A 266 -10.32 -14.76 -24.12
C ARG A 266 -8.89 -14.38 -24.51
N CYS A 267 -8.35 -13.38 -23.82
CA CYS A 267 -6.93 -13.04 -23.84
C CYS A 267 -6.21 -13.86 -22.78
N SER A 268 -5.08 -14.45 -23.13
CA SER A 268 -4.12 -15.10 -22.22
C SER A 268 -2.70 -14.67 -22.55
N ALA A 269 -1.71 -15.08 -21.75
CA ALA A 269 -0.31 -14.68 -21.97
C ALA A 269 0.22 -15.14 -23.34
N GLU A 270 -0.32 -16.24 -23.87
CA GLU A 270 0.06 -16.87 -25.13
C GLU A 270 -0.58 -16.17 -26.34
N GLY A 271 -1.79 -15.64 -26.19
CA GLY A 271 -2.52 -15.08 -27.32
C GLY A 271 -3.97 -14.70 -27.06
N LEU A 272 -4.67 -14.47 -28.17
CA LEU A 272 -6.10 -14.20 -28.21
C LEU A 272 -6.84 -15.42 -28.75
N GLU A 273 -7.69 -16.02 -27.94
CA GLU A 273 -8.66 -17.01 -28.38
C GLU A 273 -9.98 -16.31 -28.70
N THR A 274 -10.52 -16.58 -29.89
CA THR A 274 -11.84 -16.10 -30.30
C THR A 274 -12.68 -17.29 -30.70
N VAL A 275 -13.93 -17.31 -30.26
CA VAL A 275 -14.85 -18.41 -30.51
C VAL A 275 -16.07 -17.87 -31.21
N TYR A 276 -16.41 -18.51 -32.32
CA TYR A 276 -17.54 -18.17 -33.16
C TYR A 276 -18.54 -19.33 -33.19
N GLN A 277 -19.82 -18.98 -33.15
CA GLN A 277 -20.93 -19.90 -33.27
C GLN A 277 -21.60 -19.74 -34.63
N ARG A 278 -21.78 -20.87 -35.33
CA ARG A 278 -22.43 -20.93 -36.63
C ARG A 278 -23.87 -20.42 -36.56
N GLN A 279 -24.26 -19.57 -37.51
CA GLN A 279 -25.63 -19.12 -37.70
C GLN A 279 -26.30 -19.87 -38.88
N PRO A 280 -27.64 -19.85 -38.98
CA PRO A 280 -28.36 -20.48 -40.10
C PRO A 280 -27.79 -20.09 -41.47
N GLY A 281 -27.53 -21.10 -42.29
CA GLY A 281 -26.96 -20.91 -43.63
C GLY A 281 -25.47 -20.58 -43.69
N GLY A 282 -24.73 -20.59 -42.58
CA GLY A 282 -23.26 -20.56 -42.57
C GLY A 282 -22.66 -21.94 -42.88
N THR A 283 -21.41 -21.99 -43.35
CA THR A 283 -20.67 -23.25 -43.56
C THR A 283 -19.27 -23.16 -42.96
N ALA A 284 -18.70 -24.29 -42.56
CA ALA A 284 -17.34 -24.33 -42.00
C ALA A 284 -16.28 -23.90 -43.05
N ALA A 285 -16.45 -24.31 -44.30
CA ALA A 285 -15.51 -24.00 -45.38
C ALA A 285 -15.37 -22.49 -45.64
N ARG A 286 -16.50 -21.79 -45.78
CA ARG A 286 -16.48 -20.34 -46.01
C ARG A 286 -16.03 -19.55 -44.78
N PHE A 287 -16.38 -20.01 -43.58
CA PHE A 287 -15.82 -19.45 -42.35
C PHE A 287 -14.30 -19.60 -42.29
N ALA A 288 -13.76 -20.78 -42.61
CA ALA A 288 -12.31 -21.01 -42.64
C ALA A 288 -11.60 -20.10 -43.67
N GLU A 289 -12.19 -19.93 -44.87
CA GLU A 289 -11.68 -19.00 -45.86
C GLU A 289 -11.66 -17.56 -45.33
N ARG A 290 -12.77 -17.12 -44.72
CA ARG A 290 -12.88 -15.75 -44.20
C ARG A 290 -11.92 -15.50 -43.02
N VAL A 291 -11.77 -16.47 -42.12
CA VAL A 291 -10.78 -16.43 -41.03
C VAL A 291 -9.36 -16.32 -41.58
N LYS A 292 -9.03 -17.06 -42.65
CA LYS A 292 -7.72 -16.95 -43.32
C LYS A 292 -7.50 -15.57 -43.94
N GLN A 293 -8.54 -14.94 -44.48
CA GLN A 293 -8.44 -13.58 -45.02
C GLN A 293 -8.23 -12.52 -43.93
N VAL A 294 -9.01 -12.60 -42.85
CA VAL A 294 -9.06 -11.59 -41.77
C VAL A 294 -7.90 -11.76 -40.78
N PHE A 295 -7.72 -12.96 -40.23
CA PHE A 295 -6.75 -13.22 -39.17
C PHE A 295 -5.44 -13.82 -39.68
N LYS A 296 -5.37 -14.24 -40.95
CA LYS A 296 -4.24 -15.03 -41.49
C LYS A 296 -3.98 -16.32 -40.71
N ARG A 297 -5.05 -16.91 -40.16
CA ARG A 297 -5.03 -18.15 -39.37
C ARG A 297 -6.03 -19.16 -39.92
N THR A 298 -5.98 -20.38 -39.40
CA THR A 298 -6.93 -21.44 -39.69
C THR A 298 -7.75 -21.72 -38.43
N PRO A 299 -9.09 -21.77 -38.50
CA PRO A 299 -9.90 -22.12 -37.34
C PRO A 299 -9.82 -23.61 -37.03
N VAL A 300 -10.00 -23.95 -35.75
CA VAL A 300 -10.24 -25.31 -35.27
C VAL A 300 -11.73 -25.45 -35.01
N PHE A 301 -12.35 -26.50 -35.56
CA PHE A 301 -13.78 -26.75 -35.37
C PHE A 301 -14.01 -27.82 -34.31
N ASN A 302 -15.00 -27.58 -33.45
CA ASN A 302 -15.45 -28.59 -32.51
C ASN A 302 -16.37 -29.59 -33.24
N LEU A 303 -15.81 -30.74 -33.63
CA LEU A 303 -16.55 -31.77 -34.37
C LEU A 303 -17.58 -32.50 -33.50
N VAL A 304 -17.38 -32.53 -32.17
CA VAL A 304 -18.29 -33.19 -31.22
C VAL A 304 -19.64 -32.48 -31.16
N SER A 305 -19.67 -31.16 -31.32
CA SER A 305 -20.88 -30.34 -31.42
C SER A 305 -21.38 -30.14 -32.86
N GLY A 306 -21.01 -31.06 -33.77
CA GLY A 306 -21.41 -31.02 -35.18
C GLY A 306 -20.72 -29.93 -35.99
N GLY A 307 -19.56 -29.43 -35.54
CA GLY A 307 -18.82 -28.35 -36.21
C GLY A 307 -19.54 -27.00 -36.17
N ASN A 308 -20.38 -26.77 -35.16
CA ASN A 308 -21.10 -25.50 -34.99
C ASN A 308 -20.33 -24.44 -34.21
N GLU A 309 -19.22 -24.82 -33.58
CA GLU A 309 -18.30 -23.92 -32.87
C GLU A 309 -16.93 -23.93 -33.58
N GLY A 310 -16.38 -22.74 -33.79
CA GLY A 310 -15.10 -22.52 -34.47
C GLY A 310 -14.21 -21.62 -33.62
N VAL A 311 -13.02 -22.11 -33.30
CA VAL A 311 -12.03 -21.43 -32.46
C VAL A 311 -10.90 -20.91 -33.33
N VAL A 312 -10.56 -19.63 -33.18
CA VAL A 312 -9.40 -19.02 -33.83
C VAL A 312 -8.47 -18.50 -32.74
N PHE A 313 -7.25 -19.04 -32.72
CA PHE A 313 -6.19 -18.61 -31.83
C PHE A 313 -5.19 -17.71 -32.57
N ILE A 314 -4.92 -16.54 -32.00
CA ILE A 314 -4.00 -15.55 -32.53
C ILE A 314 -2.86 -15.39 -31.52
N PRO A 315 -1.68 -16.00 -31.76
CA PRO A 315 -0.56 -15.89 -30.84
C PRO A 315 -0.01 -14.46 -30.81
N TRP A 316 0.50 -14.04 -29.65
CA TRP A 316 1.13 -12.73 -29.51
C TRP A 316 2.65 -12.85 -29.46
N ALA A 317 3.33 -11.75 -29.80
CA ALA A 317 4.76 -11.63 -29.53
C ALA A 317 5.02 -11.71 -28.02
N LYS A 318 6.21 -12.18 -27.61
CA LYS A 318 6.58 -12.26 -26.19
C LYS A 318 6.39 -10.91 -25.49
N PHE A 319 5.95 -10.96 -24.23
CA PHE A 319 5.86 -9.77 -23.39
C PHE A 319 7.21 -9.43 -22.78
N THR A 320 7.39 -8.15 -22.44
CA THR A 320 8.44 -7.75 -21.52
C THR A 320 8.06 -8.21 -20.12
N LEU A 321 8.97 -8.95 -19.51
CA LEU A 321 8.84 -9.53 -18.18
C LEU A 321 9.52 -8.61 -17.17
N GLN A 322 8.98 -8.56 -15.95
CA GLN A 322 9.51 -7.69 -14.90
C GLN A 322 9.29 -8.29 -13.51
N ASP A 323 10.40 -8.49 -12.80
CA ASP A 323 10.39 -8.81 -11.38
C ASP A 323 10.38 -7.52 -10.56
N GLU A 324 9.19 -7.02 -10.28
CA GLU A 324 9.00 -5.80 -9.49
C GLU A 324 8.81 -6.13 -8.01
N THR A 325 9.23 -5.22 -7.14
CA THR A 325 8.97 -5.34 -5.70
C THR A 325 7.47 -5.24 -5.45
N ALA A 326 6.81 -6.35 -5.11
CA ALA A 326 5.41 -6.36 -4.70
C ALA A 326 5.18 -5.56 -3.38
N PRO A 327 3.97 -5.05 -3.10
CA PRO A 327 3.62 -4.49 -1.80
C PRO A 327 3.50 -5.58 -0.71
N ASP A 328 3.37 -5.18 0.56
CA ASP A 328 3.04 -6.14 1.62
C ASP A 328 1.56 -6.56 1.55
N ALA A 329 1.23 -7.79 2.01
CA ALA A 329 -0.09 -8.38 1.84
C ALA A 329 -1.24 -7.48 2.33
N GLY A 330 -1.08 -6.85 3.49
CA GLY A 330 -2.08 -5.92 4.01
C GLY A 330 -2.33 -4.73 3.08
N THR A 331 -1.28 -4.11 2.56
CA THR A 331 -1.38 -2.98 1.62
C THR A 331 -2.01 -3.42 0.30
N GLN A 332 -1.53 -4.53 -0.30
CA GLN A 332 -2.00 -5.02 -1.59
C GLN A 332 -3.49 -5.35 -1.56
N LEU A 333 -3.92 -6.09 -0.53
CA LEU A 333 -5.31 -6.48 -0.36
C LEU A 333 -6.21 -5.29 -0.07
N MET A 334 -5.83 -4.40 0.86
CA MET A 334 -6.63 -3.21 1.17
C MET A 334 -6.80 -2.30 -0.04
N GLN A 335 -5.75 -2.10 -0.85
CA GLN A 335 -5.81 -1.30 -2.07
C GLN A 335 -6.77 -1.91 -3.09
N ALA A 336 -6.62 -3.22 -3.38
CA ALA A 336 -7.49 -3.93 -4.31
C ALA A 336 -8.96 -3.94 -3.85
N VAL A 337 -9.23 -4.29 -2.59
CA VAL A 337 -10.58 -4.33 -2.01
C VAL A 337 -11.23 -2.95 -2.07
N SER A 338 -10.53 -1.91 -1.57
CA SER A 338 -11.06 -0.54 -1.55
C SER A 338 -11.36 -0.04 -2.96
N TRP A 339 -10.53 -0.41 -3.93
CA TRP A 339 -10.69 -0.02 -5.32
C TRP A 339 -11.96 -0.61 -5.96
N PHE A 340 -12.14 -1.92 -5.88
CA PHE A 340 -13.32 -2.56 -6.47
C PHE A 340 -14.61 -2.18 -5.74
N GLN A 341 -14.56 -1.99 -4.42
CA GLN A 341 -15.67 -1.45 -3.65
C GLN A 341 -16.06 -0.03 -4.10
N SER A 342 -15.09 0.85 -4.36
CA SER A 342 -15.36 2.21 -4.84
C SER A 342 -16.05 2.25 -6.21
N ARG A 343 -15.92 1.18 -7.00
CA ARG A 343 -16.54 1.00 -8.32
C ARG A 343 -17.82 0.17 -8.29
N GLN A 344 -18.24 -0.29 -7.11
CA GLN A 344 -19.38 -1.18 -6.94
C GLN A 344 -19.26 -2.47 -7.79
N VAL A 345 -18.02 -2.94 -7.99
CA VAL A 345 -17.72 -4.18 -8.72
C VAL A 345 -17.56 -5.32 -7.73
N SER A 346 -18.34 -6.38 -7.91
CA SER A 346 -18.16 -7.62 -7.17
C SER A 346 -16.87 -8.32 -7.62
N PHE A 347 -15.98 -8.63 -6.68
CA PHE A 347 -14.77 -9.40 -6.94
C PHE A 347 -14.68 -10.56 -5.96
N SER A 348 -14.22 -11.72 -6.43
CA SER A 348 -13.84 -12.84 -5.56
C SER A 348 -12.34 -12.82 -5.36
N LEU A 349 -11.90 -13.21 -4.17
CA LEU A 349 -10.50 -13.26 -3.80
C LEU A 349 -10.25 -14.50 -2.94
N SER A 350 -9.25 -15.29 -3.33
CA SER A 350 -8.88 -16.52 -2.63
C SER A 350 -7.37 -16.58 -2.45
N GLU A 351 -6.92 -16.83 -1.23
CA GLU A 351 -5.50 -17.08 -0.96
C GLU A 351 -5.11 -18.46 -1.48
N VAL A 352 -4.03 -18.51 -2.26
CA VAL A 352 -3.44 -19.77 -2.72
C VAL A 352 -2.57 -20.29 -1.59
N LYS A 353 -3.11 -21.25 -0.83
CA LYS A 353 -2.34 -21.94 0.21
C LYS A 353 -1.30 -22.83 -0.45
N THR A 354 -0.03 -22.59 -0.17
CA THR A 354 1.02 -23.49 -0.62
C THR A 354 0.97 -24.79 0.20
N PRO A 355 1.05 -25.96 -0.45
CA PRO A 355 1.17 -27.23 0.26
C PRO A 355 2.41 -27.19 1.16
N PRO A 356 2.33 -27.71 2.40
CA PRO A 356 3.53 -27.86 3.22
C PRO A 356 4.55 -28.72 2.45
N ALA A 357 5.81 -28.30 2.44
CA ALA A 357 6.89 -29.09 1.87
C ALA A 357 6.86 -30.48 2.51
N MET A 358 6.67 -31.53 1.70
CA MET A 358 6.65 -32.89 2.21
C MET A 358 8.04 -33.23 2.79
N PRO A 359 8.12 -33.79 4.01
CA PRO A 359 9.38 -34.28 4.54
C PRO A 359 9.77 -35.53 3.73
N GLY A 360 10.67 -35.39 2.76
CA GLY A 360 11.10 -36.52 1.93
C GLY A 360 11.89 -36.17 0.67
N ASP A 361 11.78 -34.96 0.13
CA ASP A 361 12.57 -34.53 -1.04
C ASP A 361 13.99 -34.12 -0.60
N GLY A 362 14.75 -35.11 -0.15
CA GLY A 362 16.14 -34.97 0.24
C GLY A 362 17.04 -34.71 -0.97
N ILE A 363 17.37 -33.44 -1.20
CA ILE A 363 18.75 -33.09 -1.55
C ILE A 363 19.45 -32.85 -0.21
N GLY A 364 20.62 -33.49 -0.05
CA GLY A 364 21.32 -33.75 1.22
C GLY A 364 21.25 -32.67 2.31
N ASN A 365 21.35 -33.14 3.55
CA ASN A 365 21.23 -32.45 4.85
C ASN A 365 22.06 -31.17 5.09
N ASP A 366 22.56 -30.49 4.07
CA ASP A 366 23.28 -29.20 4.16
C ASP A 366 22.79 -28.13 3.16
N ALA A 367 21.73 -28.39 2.37
CA ALA A 367 21.13 -27.36 1.52
C ALA A 367 20.13 -26.50 2.33
N PRO A 368 20.31 -25.16 2.42
CA PRO A 368 19.33 -24.28 3.07
C PRO A 368 17.97 -24.42 2.38
N GLN A 369 16.92 -24.69 3.14
CA GLN A 369 15.56 -24.80 2.60
C GLN A 369 15.16 -23.49 1.92
N PRO A 370 14.60 -23.56 0.70
CA PRO A 370 14.23 -22.36 -0.03
C PRO A 370 13.10 -21.63 0.70
N ILE A 371 13.32 -20.34 0.96
CA ILE A 371 12.38 -19.48 1.67
C ILE A 371 11.42 -18.88 0.65
N GLN A 372 10.12 -19.12 0.84
CA GLN A 372 9.07 -18.35 0.15
C GLN A 372 8.78 -17.09 0.95
N ASP A 373 9.07 -15.93 0.38
CA ASP A 373 8.85 -14.63 1.00
C ASP A 373 7.65 -13.88 0.41
N TRP A 374 6.75 -14.57 -0.29
CA TRP A 374 5.58 -14.00 -0.96
C TRP A 374 4.31 -14.84 -0.75
N HIS A 375 3.17 -14.16 -0.73
CA HIS A 375 1.82 -14.71 -0.78
C HIS A 375 1.21 -14.47 -2.16
N GLU A 376 0.38 -15.41 -2.60
CA GLU A 376 -0.38 -15.31 -3.83
C GLU A 376 -1.88 -15.36 -3.53
N TYR A 377 -2.62 -14.42 -4.09
CA TYR A 377 -4.06 -14.38 -4.05
C TYR A 377 -4.59 -14.39 -5.47
N THR A 378 -5.53 -15.28 -5.77
CA THR A 378 -6.24 -15.26 -7.05
C THR A 378 -7.50 -14.43 -6.94
N PHE A 379 -7.80 -13.65 -7.98
CA PHE A 379 -9.03 -12.89 -8.06
C PHE A 379 -9.77 -13.15 -9.37
N SER A 380 -11.09 -13.06 -9.29
CA SER A 380 -11.97 -13.14 -10.46
C SER A 380 -13.06 -12.08 -10.37
N ILE A 381 -13.34 -11.45 -11.51
CA ILE A 381 -14.35 -10.40 -11.65
C ILE A 381 -15.19 -10.71 -12.88
N THR A 382 -16.51 -10.67 -12.70
CA THR A 382 -17.48 -10.78 -13.79
C THR A 382 -18.39 -9.57 -13.76
N ASP A 383 -18.37 -8.76 -14.82
CA ASP A 383 -19.06 -7.47 -14.84
C ASP A 383 -19.50 -7.08 -16.26
N LYS A 384 -20.40 -6.09 -16.40
CA LYS A 384 -20.84 -5.54 -17.68
C LYS A 384 -19.97 -4.37 -18.16
N HIS A 385 -19.20 -3.76 -17.27
CA HIS A 385 -18.27 -2.70 -17.60
C HIS A 385 -16.98 -3.27 -18.21
N MET A 386 -16.35 -2.48 -19.09
CA MET A 386 -15.12 -2.90 -19.76
C MET A 386 -13.96 -3.05 -18.75
N PRO A 387 -13.08 -4.06 -18.93
CA PRO A 387 -11.94 -4.30 -18.04
C PRO A 387 -11.05 -3.07 -17.85
N GLU A 388 -10.89 -2.28 -18.90
CA GLU A 388 -10.10 -1.05 -18.86
C GLU A 388 -10.68 -0.03 -17.88
N TRP A 389 -12.00 0.11 -17.82
CA TRP A 389 -12.69 1.02 -16.89
C TRP A 389 -12.62 0.52 -15.45
N ILE A 390 -12.84 -0.79 -15.26
CA ILE A 390 -12.76 -1.45 -13.95
C ILE A 390 -11.37 -1.27 -13.32
N LEU A 391 -10.33 -1.41 -14.14
CA LEU A 391 -8.94 -1.39 -13.70
C LEU A 391 -8.27 0.00 -13.82
N GLN A 392 -8.99 1.03 -14.31
CA GLN A 392 -8.43 2.34 -14.62
C GLN A 392 -7.96 3.12 -13.38
N GLY A 393 -6.66 3.08 -13.08
CA GLY A 393 -6.07 3.81 -11.94
C GLY A 393 -5.85 2.94 -10.70
N LEU A 394 -6.12 1.63 -10.80
CA LEU A 394 -5.63 0.66 -9.82
C LEU A 394 -4.10 0.67 -9.87
N ASP A 395 -3.48 0.66 -8.70
CA ASP A 395 -2.04 0.40 -8.61
C ASP A 395 -1.80 -1.06 -8.99
N MET A 396 -1.05 -1.28 -10.08
CA MET A 396 -0.86 -2.59 -10.70
C MET A 396 0.43 -3.26 -10.24
N GLN A 397 1.13 -2.67 -9.28
CA GLN A 397 2.35 -3.26 -8.71
C GLN A 397 2.02 -4.58 -8.01
N GLY A 398 2.71 -5.66 -8.38
CA GLY A 398 2.42 -7.00 -7.86
C GLY A 398 1.10 -7.60 -8.37
N VAL A 399 0.46 -7.00 -9.38
CA VAL A 399 -0.74 -7.53 -10.04
C VAL A 399 -0.37 -8.17 -11.36
N ARG A 400 -0.85 -9.39 -11.61
CA ARG A 400 -0.72 -10.09 -12.90
C ARG A 400 -2.08 -10.54 -13.38
N LEU A 401 -2.38 -10.34 -14.65
CA LEU A 401 -3.63 -10.78 -15.26
C LEU A 401 -3.37 -12.11 -15.97
N SER A 402 -4.13 -13.14 -15.61
CA SER A 402 -4.04 -14.45 -16.24
C SER A 402 -4.97 -14.53 -17.44
N SER A 403 -6.18 -13.98 -17.32
CA SER A 403 -7.10 -13.89 -18.44
C SER A 403 -7.97 -12.63 -18.41
N VAL A 404 -8.26 -12.10 -19.60
CA VAL A 404 -9.24 -11.02 -19.78
C VAL A 404 -10.09 -11.37 -20.99
N GLY A 405 -11.39 -11.45 -20.82
CA GLY A 405 -12.29 -11.88 -21.88
C GLY A 405 -13.66 -11.25 -21.79
N TYR A 406 -14.48 -11.56 -22.79
CA TYR A 406 -15.91 -11.32 -22.73
C TYR A 406 -16.69 -12.38 -23.46
N THR A 407 -17.93 -12.54 -23.05
CA THR A 407 -18.96 -13.28 -23.79
C THR A 407 -19.97 -12.29 -24.37
N LEU A 408 -20.48 -12.61 -25.57
CA LEU A 408 -21.48 -11.83 -26.28
C LEU A 408 -22.78 -12.61 -26.37
N SER A 409 -23.78 -12.18 -25.60
CA SER A 409 -25.08 -12.83 -25.60
C SER A 409 -25.76 -12.74 -26.99
N PRO A 410 -26.70 -13.64 -27.31
CA PRO A 410 -27.50 -13.53 -28.54
C PRO A 410 -28.22 -12.18 -28.70
N GLN A 411 -28.53 -11.51 -27.58
CA GLN A 411 -29.16 -10.19 -27.52
C GLN A 411 -28.16 -9.02 -27.66
N GLY A 412 -26.87 -9.31 -27.88
CA GLY A 412 -25.84 -8.29 -28.06
C GLY A 412 -25.29 -7.69 -26.76
N GLN A 413 -25.52 -8.34 -25.61
CA GLN A 413 -25.00 -7.88 -24.33
C GLN A 413 -23.61 -8.47 -24.05
N PHE A 414 -22.70 -7.62 -23.58
CA PHE A 414 -21.35 -8.02 -23.20
C PHE A 414 -21.29 -8.33 -21.70
N THR A 415 -20.66 -9.46 -21.38
CA THR A 415 -20.26 -9.80 -20.01
C THR A 415 -18.76 -10.03 -20.02
N TYR A 416 -18.03 -9.20 -19.29
CA TYR A 416 -16.58 -9.26 -19.17
C TYR A 416 -16.17 -10.16 -18.00
N GLN A 417 -15.09 -10.91 -18.21
CA GLN A 417 -14.47 -11.75 -17.20
C GLN A 417 -12.99 -11.41 -17.10
N ILE A 418 -12.52 -11.17 -15.88
CA ILE A 418 -11.14 -10.82 -15.57
C ILE A 418 -10.66 -11.81 -14.52
N GLU A 419 -9.54 -12.46 -14.79
CA GLU A 419 -8.87 -13.36 -13.87
C GLU A 419 -7.43 -12.89 -13.69
N GLY A 420 -6.94 -12.99 -12.46
CA GLY A 420 -5.57 -12.61 -12.18
C GLY A 420 -5.10 -13.02 -10.80
N HIS A 421 -3.88 -12.58 -10.53
CA HIS A 421 -3.10 -12.88 -9.34
C HIS A 421 -2.66 -11.56 -8.70
N LEU A 422 -2.78 -11.48 -7.38
CA LEU A 422 -2.18 -10.45 -6.54
C LEU A 422 -1.06 -11.13 -5.76
N TYR A 423 0.16 -10.67 -6.00
CA TYR A 423 1.33 -11.09 -5.26
C TYR A 423 1.68 -10.04 -4.22
N ALA A 424 2.11 -10.50 -3.04
CA ALA A 424 2.50 -9.62 -1.97
C ALA A 424 3.61 -10.24 -1.12
N TYR A 425 4.53 -9.44 -0.57
CA TYR A 425 5.56 -10.00 0.30
C TYR A 425 4.99 -10.45 1.65
N ALA A 426 5.44 -11.64 2.08
CA ALA A 426 5.35 -12.14 3.43
C ALA A 426 6.35 -11.36 4.29
N LYS A 427 5.87 -10.52 5.21
CA LYS A 427 6.76 -9.85 6.18
C LYS A 427 7.40 -10.91 7.08
N LYS A 428 8.74 -10.88 7.19
CA LYS A 428 9.50 -11.54 8.27
C LYS A 428 9.12 -11.00 9.64
#